data_AF-A0A7V9HW17-F1
#
_entry.id   AF-A0A7V9HW17-F1
#
_cell.length_a   1.000
_cell.length_b   1.000
_cell.length_c   1.000
_cell.angle_alpha   90.00
_cell.angle_beta   90.00
_cell.angle_gamma   90.00
#
_symmetry.space_group_name_H-M   'P 1'
#
loop_
_entity.id
_entity.type
_entity.pdbx_description
1 polymer ?
#
loop_
_entity_poly.entity_id
_entity_poly.type
_entity_poly.pdbx_seq_one_letter_code
_entity_poly.pdbx_strand_id
1 'polypeptide(L)'
;MKASDPLLFTPTKKIGEGEREAIALALELNADALLIDDRDGRKEAHRNNITVVTTLNILELGAQKKFLDLTEATQQLSKNTNFRMPPAEVIQEMLSRDAARKQREREQGRLEPHLEEPSKEPNDRNRDRDREIER
;
A
#
# COMPACT_ATOMS: atom_id res chain seq x y z
N MET A 1 22.83 4.57 -20.65
CA MET A 1 21.78 3.53 -20.51
C MET A 1 21.72 2.79 -21.83
N LYS A 2 21.90 1.46 -21.86
CA LYS A 2 21.61 0.68 -23.07
C LYS A 2 20.08 0.60 -23.20
N ALA A 3 19.56 0.77 -24.41
CA ALA A 3 18.16 0.49 -24.69
C ALA A 3 17.89 -1.00 -24.48
N SER A 4 16.71 -1.37 -24.01
CA SER A 4 16.32 -2.78 -23.91
C SER A 4 16.33 -3.42 -25.29
N ASP A 5 16.72 -4.70 -25.38
CA ASP A 5 16.67 -5.44 -26.65
C ASP A 5 15.24 -5.93 -26.91
N PRO A 6 14.47 -5.32 -27.84
CA PRO A 6 13.08 -5.69 -28.10
C PRO A 6 12.94 -7.07 -28.74
N LEU A 7 14.05 -7.75 -29.10
CA LEU A 7 14.07 -9.12 -29.61
C LEU A 7 14.11 -10.18 -28.50
N LEU A 8 14.20 -9.78 -27.22
CA LEU A 8 14.22 -10.70 -26.08
C LEU A 8 12.97 -11.59 -25.99
N PHE A 9 11.85 -11.15 -26.54
CA PHE A 9 10.67 -12.00 -26.73
C PHE A 9 9.87 -11.61 -27.97
N THR A 10 9.13 -12.56 -28.53
CA THR A 10 8.22 -12.31 -29.64
C THR A 10 6.77 -12.25 -29.13
N PRO A 11 6.08 -11.10 -29.21
CA PRO A 11 4.70 -11.00 -28.76
C PRO A 11 3.77 -11.87 -29.61
N THR A 12 2.84 -12.59 -28.98
CA THR A 12 1.75 -13.27 -29.71
C THR A 12 0.47 -12.45 -29.82
N LYS A 13 0.40 -11.34 -29.09
CA LYS A 13 -0.67 -10.34 -29.15
C LYS A 13 -0.15 -9.04 -29.73
N LYS A 14 -1.08 -8.24 -30.25
CA LYS A 14 -0.78 -6.88 -30.69
C LYS A 14 -0.66 -5.99 -29.45
N ILE A 15 0.56 -5.85 -28.96
CA ILE A 15 0.92 -4.91 -27.91
C ILE A 15 1.62 -3.70 -28.54
N GLY A 16 1.54 -2.55 -27.89
CA GLY A 16 2.26 -1.36 -28.33
C GLY A 16 3.77 -1.51 -28.17
N GLU A 17 4.50 -0.53 -28.68
CA GLU A 17 5.95 -0.49 -28.64
C GLU A 17 6.47 -0.35 -27.20
N GLY A 18 5.87 0.54 -26.42
CA GLY A 18 6.24 0.76 -25.02
C GLY A 18 6.01 -0.48 -24.14
N GLU A 19 4.92 -1.21 -24.34
CA GLU A 19 4.65 -2.46 -23.62
C GLU A 19 5.68 -3.53 -23.95
N ARG A 20 6.09 -3.62 -25.22
CA ARG A 20 7.12 -4.56 -25.67
C ARG A 20 8.47 -4.21 -25.04
N GLU A 21 8.86 -2.93 -25.10
CA GLU A 21 10.10 -2.46 -24.49
C GLU A 21 10.11 -2.68 -22.98
N ALA A 22 9.00 -2.46 -22.30
CA ALA A 22 8.87 -2.67 -20.85
C ALA A 22 8.98 -4.15 -20.48
N ILE A 23 8.35 -5.06 -21.23
CA ILE A 23 8.47 -6.51 -21.03
C ILE A 23 9.90 -6.96 -21.32
N ALA A 24 10.50 -6.52 -22.42
CA ALA A 24 11.88 -6.84 -22.78
C ALA A 24 12.86 -6.37 -21.70
N LEU A 25 12.69 -5.14 -21.20
CA LEU A 25 13.50 -4.59 -20.13
C LEU A 25 13.34 -5.38 -18.82
N ALA A 26 12.11 -5.78 -18.47
CA ALA A 26 11.87 -6.60 -17.29
C ALA A 26 12.58 -7.96 -17.37
N LEU A 27 12.62 -8.58 -18.56
CA LEU A 27 13.37 -9.81 -18.80
C LEU A 27 14.88 -9.59 -18.69
N GLU A 28 15.41 -8.52 -19.31
CA GLU A 28 16.84 -8.19 -19.26
C GLU A 28 17.33 -7.96 -17.83
N LEU A 29 16.54 -7.25 -17.03
CA LEU A 29 16.87 -6.90 -15.65
C LEU A 29 16.59 -8.04 -14.66
N ASN A 30 15.95 -9.13 -15.08
CA ASN A 30 15.37 -10.13 -14.17
C ASN A 30 14.50 -9.48 -13.08
N ALA A 31 13.64 -8.54 -13.49
CA ALA A 31 12.82 -7.78 -12.55
C ALA A 31 11.85 -8.70 -11.78
N ASP A 32 11.70 -8.45 -10.49
CA ASP A 32 10.77 -9.21 -9.64
C ASP A 32 9.31 -9.06 -10.10
N ALA A 33 8.98 -7.89 -10.65
CA ALA A 33 7.66 -7.59 -11.17
C ALA A 33 7.66 -6.47 -12.21
N LEU A 34 6.60 -6.43 -13.02
CA LEU A 34 6.33 -5.41 -14.03
C LEU A 34 4.95 -4.77 -13.80
N LEU A 35 4.90 -3.44 -13.80
CA LEU A 35 3.65 -2.69 -13.89
C LEU A 35 3.33 -2.41 -15.35
N ILE A 36 2.18 -2.90 -15.82
CA ILE A 36 1.71 -2.69 -17.18
C ILE A 36 0.19 -2.46 -17.18
N ASP A 37 -0.26 -1.47 -17.94
CA ASP A 37 -1.64 -0.99 -17.98
C ASP A 37 -2.48 -1.69 -19.07
N ASP A 38 -1.84 -2.20 -20.13
CA ASP A 38 -2.52 -2.90 -21.21
C ASP A 38 -2.93 -4.36 -20.88
N ARG A 39 -4.13 -4.75 -21.32
CA ARG A 39 -4.66 -6.10 -21.06
C ARG A 39 -3.92 -7.18 -21.83
N ASP A 40 -3.56 -6.93 -23.08
CA ASP A 40 -2.82 -7.91 -23.89
C ASP A 40 -1.34 -7.91 -23.49
N GLY A 41 -0.77 -6.77 -23.13
CA GLY A 41 0.53 -6.64 -22.46
C GLY A 41 0.63 -7.51 -21.20
N ARG A 42 -0.38 -7.47 -20.32
CA ARG A 42 -0.44 -8.36 -19.13
C ARG A 42 -0.40 -9.84 -19.49
N LYS A 43 -1.12 -10.25 -20.53
CA LYS A 43 -1.11 -11.66 -20.97
C LYS A 43 0.27 -12.05 -21.49
N GLU A 44 0.93 -11.18 -22.25
CA GLU A 44 2.28 -11.41 -22.74
C GLU A 44 3.30 -11.47 -21.60
N ALA A 45 3.22 -10.58 -20.61
CA ALA A 45 4.06 -10.62 -19.42
C ALA A 45 3.88 -11.95 -18.65
N HIS A 46 2.64 -12.38 -18.43
CA HIS A 46 2.36 -13.67 -17.79
C HIS A 46 2.86 -14.87 -18.59
N ARG A 47 2.74 -14.83 -19.93
CA ARG A 47 3.30 -15.90 -20.80
C ARG A 47 4.83 -15.99 -20.70
N ASN A 48 5.49 -14.91 -20.35
CA ASN A 48 6.93 -14.85 -20.13
C ASN A 48 7.32 -14.99 -18.65
N ASN A 49 6.42 -15.51 -17.79
CA ASN A 49 6.65 -15.74 -16.36
C ASN A 49 6.99 -14.48 -15.55
N ILE A 50 6.58 -13.31 -16.03
CA ILE A 50 6.78 -12.05 -15.32
C ILE A 50 5.58 -11.82 -14.39
N THR A 51 5.87 -11.59 -13.11
CA THR A 51 4.87 -11.15 -12.15
C THR A 51 4.35 -9.77 -12.55
N VAL A 52 3.03 -9.66 -12.72
CA VAL A 52 2.40 -8.38 -13.04
C VAL A 52 1.90 -7.73 -11.77
N VAL A 53 2.31 -6.50 -11.54
CA VAL A 53 1.72 -5.60 -10.54
C VAL A 53 0.70 -4.72 -11.25
N THR A 54 -0.47 -4.54 -10.63
CA THR A 54 -1.51 -3.65 -11.14
C THR A 54 -1.60 -2.38 -10.30
N THR A 55 -2.24 -1.33 -10.83
CA THR A 55 -2.52 -0.10 -10.08
C THR A 55 -3.22 -0.38 -8.75
N LEU A 56 -4.12 -1.36 -8.70
CA LEU A 56 -4.82 -1.75 -7.47
C LEU A 56 -3.86 -2.33 -6.41
N ASN A 57 -2.83 -3.08 -6.84
CA ASN A 57 -1.82 -3.56 -5.91
C ASN A 57 -1.01 -2.40 -5.31
N ILE A 58 -0.75 -1.35 -6.09
CA ILE A 58 -0.08 -0.13 -5.59
C ILE A 58 -0.98 0.60 -4.59
N LEU A 59 -2.28 0.71 -4.87
CA LEU A 59 -3.23 1.31 -3.91
C LEU A 59 -3.31 0.50 -2.61
N GLU A 60 -3.42 -0.83 -2.70
CA GLU A 60 -3.45 -1.72 -1.54
C GLU A 60 -2.16 -1.57 -0.70
N LEU A 61 -0.99 -1.51 -1.35
CA LEU A 61 0.29 -1.25 -0.68
C LEU A 61 0.34 0.15 -0.05
N GLY A 62 -0.18 1.18 -0.72
CA GLY A 62 -0.27 2.53 -0.17
C GLY A 62 -1.14 2.59 1.09
N ALA A 63 -2.26 1.85 1.09
CA ALA A 63 -3.13 1.71 2.25
C ALA A 63 -2.46 0.96 3.40
N GLN A 64 -1.68 -0.09 3.09
CA GLN A 64 -0.86 -0.80 4.08
C GLN A 64 0.11 0.16 4.77
N LYS A 65 0.78 1.01 3.98
CA LYS A 65 1.72 2.05 4.43
C LYS A 65 1.06 3.31 4.99
N LYS A 66 -0.27 3.34 5.12
CA LYS A 66 -1.05 4.47 5.67
C LYS A 66 -0.95 5.78 4.87
N PHE A 67 -0.62 5.70 3.58
CA PHE A 67 -0.55 6.87 2.70
C PHE A 67 -1.92 7.29 2.15
N LEU A 68 -2.89 6.38 2.14
CA LEU A 68 -4.24 6.62 1.62
C LEU A 68 -5.25 5.71 2.30
N ASP A 69 -6.54 6.03 2.15
CA ASP A 69 -7.61 5.08 2.40
C ASP A 69 -7.96 4.30 1.12
N LEU A 70 -7.94 2.98 1.19
CA LEU A 70 -8.11 2.11 0.03
C LEU A 70 -9.53 2.23 -0.57
N THR A 71 -10.55 2.37 0.28
CA THR A 71 -11.94 2.47 -0.17
C THR A 71 -12.13 3.77 -0.93
N GLU A 72 -11.64 4.88 -0.38
CA GLU A 72 -11.71 6.17 -1.04
C GLU A 72 -10.91 6.19 -2.36
N ALA A 73 -9.67 5.72 -2.34
CA ALA A 73 -8.81 5.75 -3.53
C ALA A 73 -9.37 4.90 -4.68
N THR A 74 -9.94 3.73 -4.39
CA THR A 74 -10.59 2.89 -5.41
C THR A 74 -11.85 3.53 -5.98
N GLN A 75 -12.64 4.22 -5.15
CA GLN A 75 -13.80 4.98 -5.61
C GLN A 75 -13.39 6.16 -6.50
N GLN A 76 -12.37 6.93 -6.11
CA GLN A 76 -11.86 8.04 -6.90
C GLN A 76 -11.28 7.55 -8.24
N LEU A 77 -10.53 6.45 -8.23
CA LEU A 77 -10.00 5.83 -9.45
C LEU A 77 -11.13 5.47 -10.42
N SER A 78 -12.21 4.86 -9.92
CA SER A 78 -13.36 4.49 -10.75
C SER A 78 -14.20 5.68 -11.22
N LYS A 79 -14.33 6.74 -10.42
CA LYS A 79 -15.21 7.89 -10.73
C LYS A 79 -14.53 8.94 -11.61
N ASN A 80 -13.23 9.15 -11.42
CA ASN A 80 -12.52 10.29 -11.99
C ASN A 80 -11.63 9.90 -13.18
N THR A 81 -11.60 8.62 -13.56
CA THR A 81 -10.76 8.12 -14.64
C THR A 81 -11.50 7.11 -15.51
N ASN A 82 -10.89 6.71 -16.62
CA ASN A 82 -11.36 5.63 -17.50
C ASN A 82 -10.81 4.25 -17.09
N PHE A 83 -10.35 4.09 -15.85
CA PHE A 83 -9.75 2.86 -15.37
C PHE A 83 -10.74 1.69 -15.42
N ARG A 84 -10.32 0.60 -16.06
CA ARG A 84 -11.14 -0.60 -16.20
C ARG A 84 -11.03 -1.46 -14.95
N MET A 85 -12.05 -1.37 -14.10
CA MET A 85 -12.13 -2.16 -12.88
C MET A 85 -12.18 -3.67 -13.21
N PRO A 86 -11.47 -4.52 -12.45
CA PRO A 86 -11.66 -5.96 -12.49
C PRO A 86 -13.07 -6.33 -11.97
N PRO A 87 -13.47 -7.62 -12.07
CA PRO A 87 -14.73 -8.09 -11.49
C PRO A 87 -14.91 -7.64 -10.04
N ALA A 88 -16.14 -7.32 -9.67
CA ALA A 88 -16.45 -6.71 -8.38
C ALA A 88 -15.98 -7.56 -7.20
N GLU A 89 -16.00 -8.89 -7.35
CA GLU A 89 -15.56 -9.87 -6.36
C GLU A 89 -14.08 -9.68 -6.00
N VAL A 90 -13.23 -9.39 -6.99
CA VAL A 90 -11.79 -9.13 -6.77
C VAL A 90 -11.59 -7.87 -5.94
N ILE A 91 -12.39 -6.83 -6.20
CA ILE A 91 -12.33 -5.58 -5.44
C ILE A 91 -12.83 -5.79 -4.01
N GLN A 92 -13.95 -6.51 -3.84
CA GLN A 92 -14.50 -6.81 -2.52
C GLN A 92 -13.51 -7.63 -1.69
N GLU A 93 -12.82 -8.61 -2.28
CA GLU A 93 -11.80 -9.38 -1.59
C GLU A 93 -10.66 -8.47 -1.11
N MET A 94 -10.14 -7.61 -2.00
CA MET A 94 -9.07 -6.66 -1.68
C MET A 94 -9.47 -5.72 -0.53
N LEU A 95 -10.66 -5.12 -0.59
CA LEU A 95 -11.17 -4.25 0.48
C LEU A 95 -11.39 -5.02 1.79
N SER A 96 -11.85 -6.27 1.72
CA SER A 96 -12.03 -7.12 2.89
C SER A 96 -10.71 -7.46 3.58
N ARG A 97 -9.64 -7.71 2.80
CA ARG A 97 -8.29 -7.92 3.35
C ARG A 97 -7.77 -6.67 4.06
N ASP A 98 -7.98 -5.49 3.48
CA ASP A 98 -7.60 -4.22 4.11
C ASP A 98 -8.35 -3.97 5.42
N ALA A 99 -9.67 -4.21 5.43
CA ALA A 99 -10.50 -4.08 6.62
C ALA A 99 -10.05 -5.05 7.74
N ALA A 100 -9.82 -6.32 7.41
CA ALA A 100 -9.34 -7.32 8.36
C ALA A 100 -7.95 -6.95 8.93
N ARG A 101 -7.06 -6.40 8.11
CA ARG A 101 -5.77 -5.88 8.56
C ARG A 101 -5.95 -4.72 9.54
N LYS A 102 -6.75 -3.71 9.20
CA LYS A 102 -7.06 -2.58 10.09
C LYS A 102 -7.67 -3.03 11.41
N GLN A 103 -8.51 -4.06 11.40
CA GLN A 103 -9.09 -4.64 12.61
C GLN A 103 -8.02 -5.31 13.49
N ARG A 104 -7.15 -6.14 12.90
CA ARG A 104 -6.03 -6.76 13.63
C ARG A 104 -5.10 -5.72 14.25
N GLU A 105 -4.77 -4.66 13.53
CA GLU A 105 -3.93 -3.58 14.05
C GLU A 105 -4.60 -2.83 15.21
N ARG A 106 -5.92 -2.62 15.16
CA ARG A 106 -6.69 -2.03 16.27
C ARG A 106 -6.70 -2.94 17.49
N GLU A 107 -6.89 -4.24 17.29
CA GLU A 107 -6.89 -5.23 18.38
C GLU A 107 -5.49 -5.33 19.01
N GLN A 108 -4.43 -5.34 18.21
CA GLN A 108 -3.04 -5.34 18.68
C GLN A 108 -2.66 -4.03 19.38
N GLY A 109 -3.06 -2.88 18.84
CA GLY A 109 -2.84 -1.57 19.49
C GLY A 109 -3.66 -1.37 20.76
N ARG A 110 -4.75 -2.14 20.96
CA ARG A 110 -5.55 -2.15 22.20
C ARG A 110 -4.95 -3.09 23.26
N LEU A 111 -4.03 -3.97 22.87
CA LEU A 111 -3.32 -4.91 23.74
C LEU A 111 -1.97 -4.37 24.24
N GLU A 112 -1.53 -3.20 23.76
CA GLU A 112 -0.43 -2.42 24.36
C GLU A 112 -1.03 -1.44 25.37
N PRO A 113 -1.14 -1.78 26.68
CA PRO A 113 -1.48 -0.77 27.66
C PRO A 113 -0.36 0.27 27.67
N HIS A 114 -0.70 1.52 27.42
CA HIS A 114 0.11 2.64 27.88
C HIS A 114 0.40 2.38 29.36
N LEU A 115 1.65 2.05 29.68
CA LEU A 115 2.14 2.11 31.06
C LEU A 115 1.85 3.53 31.51
N GLU A 116 0.84 3.69 32.35
CA GLU A 116 0.56 4.95 33.02
C GLU A 116 1.88 5.45 33.60
N GLU A 117 2.33 6.63 33.16
CA GLU A 117 3.43 7.31 33.82
C GLU A 117 3.10 7.34 35.31
N PRO A 118 4.00 6.92 36.21
CA PRO A 118 3.72 6.93 37.63
C PRO A 118 3.31 8.35 38.02
N SER A 119 2.12 8.44 38.59
CA SER A 119 1.51 9.63 39.15
C SER A 119 2.59 10.50 39.80
N LYS A 120 2.77 11.72 39.30
CA LYS A 120 3.54 12.74 40.03
C LYS A 120 2.83 12.92 41.37
N GLU A 121 3.39 12.32 42.42
CA GLU A 121 2.94 12.57 43.79
C GLU A 121 2.90 14.09 44.03
N PRO A 122 1.87 14.62 44.70
CA PRO A 122 1.90 15.99 45.15
C PRO A 122 3.05 16.12 46.15
N ASN A 123 4.06 16.92 45.80
CA ASN A 123 5.17 17.26 46.67
C ASN A 123 4.62 18.00 47.91
N ASP A 124 4.29 17.26 48.98
CA ASP A 124 3.79 17.75 50.27
C ASP A 124 4.96 18.41 51.07
N ARG A 125 5.61 19.41 50.46
CA ARG A 125 6.71 20.20 51.04
C ARG A 125 6.31 21.63 51.37
N ASN A 126 5.12 21.82 51.92
CA ASN A 126 4.77 23.09 52.56
C ASN A 126 3.78 22.89 53.72
N ARG A 127 4.17 22.09 54.73
CA ARG A 127 3.45 22.04 56.03
C ARG A 127 4.05 22.90 57.13
N ASP A 128 5.25 23.45 56.94
CA ASP A 128 5.92 24.18 58.00
C ASP A 128 6.40 25.53 57.47
N ARG A 129 5.58 26.59 57.60
CA ARG A 129 6.17 27.92 57.82
C ARG A 129 5.33 29.02 58.47
N ASP A 130 4.01 28.94 58.58
CA ASP A 130 3.25 30.06 59.17
C ASP A 130 2.49 29.64 60.45
N ARG A 131 3.25 29.19 61.46
CA ARG A 131 2.86 29.24 62.89
C ARG A 131 3.85 30.15 63.63
N GLU A 132 3.74 31.45 63.37
CA GLU A 132 4.22 32.58 64.17
C GLU A 132 3.80 33.80 63.32
N ILE A 133 2.90 34.69 63.72
CA ILE A 133 2.96 35.54 64.91
C ILE A 133 1.51 35.89 65.28
N GLU A 134 1.11 35.50 66.48
CA GLU A 134 -0.02 36.06 67.21
C GLU A 134 0.58 37.12 68.16
N ARG A 135 0.36 38.41 67.86
CA ARG A 135 0.32 39.56 68.79
C ARG A 135 -0.04 40.85 68.06
#